data_AF-X0SW82-F1
#
_entry.id   AF-X0SW82-F1
#
_cell.length_a   1.000
_cell.length_b   1.000
_cell.length_c   1.000
_cell.angle_alpha   90.00
_cell.angle_beta   90.00
_cell.angle_gamma   90.00
#
_symmetry.space_group_name_H-M   'P 1'
#
loop_
_entity.id
_entity.type
_entity.pdbx_description
1 polymer ?
#
loop_
_entity_poly.entity_id
_entity_poly.type
_entity_poly.pdbx_seq_one_letter_code
_entity_poly.pdbx_strand_id
1 'polypeptide(L)'
;ELLMQVGVLDERPRRGRIMEYLMNASHMSLAIPDMKMHANEINLAEARRLCAEIMPRGWTREDEPVVWFEMKSNVGNPGGFHSNVVTGKAYFMKMFRECAQELDQEFVLKDFIDEFLSAGIMPMPLIRWEMTGNSDDITLVTEDL
;
A
#
# COMPACT_ATOMS: atom_id res chain seq x y z
N GLU A 1 2.11 7.91 6.83
CA GLU A 1 2.52 8.96 5.87
C GLU A 1 1.79 10.30 6.02
N LEU A 2 0.46 10.39 5.88
CA LEU A 2 -0.24 11.70 5.95
C LEU A 2 0.07 12.51 7.20
N LEU A 3 0.10 11.88 8.38
CA LEU A 3 0.50 12.53 9.64
C LEU A 3 1.91 13.16 9.57
N MET A 4 2.85 12.48 8.92
CA MET A 4 4.19 13.04 8.69
C MET A 4 4.16 14.23 7.73
N GLN A 5 3.29 14.20 6.70
CA GLN A 5 3.15 15.29 5.74
C GLN A 5 2.52 16.54 6.36
N VAL A 6 1.60 16.39 7.32
CA VAL A 6 0.99 17.51 8.07
C VAL A 6 1.82 18.00 9.26
N GLY A 7 3.09 17.58 9.37
CA GLY A 7 4.06 18.15 10.30
C GLY A 7 4.14 17.51 11.69
N VAL A 8 3.47 16.38 11.95
CA VAL A 8 3.53 15.69 13.27
C VAL A 8 4.96 15.35 13.71
N LEU A 9 5.88 15.23 12.75
CA LEU A 9 7.28 14.89 12.98
C LEU A 9 8.25 16.08 12.82
N ASP A 10 7.78 17.32 12.65
CA ASP A 10 8.65 18.48 12.38
C ASP A 10 9.60 18.81 13.52
N GLU A 11 9.08 18.81 14.74
CA GLU A 11 9.85 19.07 15.97
C GLU A 11 10.47 17.78 16.54
N ARG A 12 10.44 16.67 15.80
CA ARG A 12 11.00 15.39 16.22
C ARG A 12 12.37 15.17 15.57
N PRO A 13 13.24 14.34 16.17
CA PRO A 13 14.50 13.97 15.54
C PRO A 13 14.29 13.41 14.13
N ARG A 14 15.14 13.80 13.17
CA ARG A 14 15.09 13.38 11.75
C ARG A 14 14.87 11.87 11.53
N ARG A 15 15.39 11.05 12.45
CA ARG A 15 15.19 9.59 12.45
C ARG A 15 13.71 9.16 12.43
N GLY A 16 12.79 9.96 12.95
CA GLY A 16 11.36 9.69 12.90
C GLY A 16 10.82 9.61 11.46
N ARG A 17 11.15 10.61 10.64
CA ARG A 17 10.80 10.62 9.20
C ARG A 17 11.48 9.47 8.45
N ILE A 18 12.74 9.20 8.77
CA ILE A 18 13.48 8.07 8.17
C ILE A 18 12.78 6.74 8.47
N MET A 19 12.29 6.54 9.71
CA MET A 19 11.58 5.31 10.07
C MET A 19 10.31 5.12 9.24
N GLU A 20 9.51 6.16 9.06
CA GLU A 20 8.30 6.11 8.20
C GLU A 20 8.63 5.67 6.76
N TYR A 21 9.69 6.22 6.16
CA TYR A 21 10.12 5.80 4.82
C TYR A 21 10.63 4.36 4.79
N LEU A 22 11.39 3.94 5.81
CA LEU A 22 11.88 2.57 5.92
C LEU A 22 10.73 1.56 6.06
N MET A 23 9.71 1.88 6.87
CA MET A 23 8.51 1.04 7.03
C MET A 23 7.74 0.88 5.71
N ASN A 24 7.54 1.97 4.97
CA ASN A 24 6.88 1.90 3.67
C ASN A 24 7.68 1.03 2.67
N ALA A 25 8.99 1.23 2.61
CA ALA A 25 9.86 0.43 1.75
C ALA A 25 9.93 -1.05 2.18
N SER A 26 9.87 -1.36 3.49
CA SER A 26 9.83 -2.74 3.95
C SER A 26 8.54 -3.47 3.54
N HIS A 27 7.38 -2.79 3.56
CA HIS A 27 6.15 -3.37 3.02
C HIS A 27 6.27 -3.68 1.52
N MET A 28 6.89 -2.79 0.74
CA MET A 28 7.14 -3.03 -0.68
C MET A 28 8.07 -4.21 -0.92
N SER A 29 9.13 -4.36 -0.11
CA SER A 29 10.07 -5.49 -0.23
C SER A 29 9.43 -6.85 0.03
N LEU A 30 8.29 -6.89 0.73
CA LEU A 30 7.53 -8.10 0.99
C LEU A 30 6.39 -8.33 -0.02
N ALA A 31 5.83 -7.25 -0.57
CA ALA A 31 4.75 -7.28 -1.56
C ALA A 31 5.24 -7.61 -2.99
N ILE A 32 6.36 -7.03 -3.43
CA ILE A 32 6.86 -7.24 -4.81
C ILE A 32 7.17 -8.73 -5.07
N PRO A 33 7.86 -9.45 -4.17
CA PRO A 33 8.09 -10.87 -4.36
C PRO A 33 6.80 -11.70 -4.40
N ASP A 34 5.79 -11.35 -3.60
CA ASP A 34 4.46 -11.99 -3.63
C ASP A 34 3.83 -11.89 -5.02
N MET A 35 3.73 -10.67 -5.53
CA MET A 35 3.14 -10.41 -6.85
C MET A 35 3.90 -11.16 -7.97
N LYS A 36 5.23 -11.16 -7.92
CA LYS A 36 6.06 -11.87 -8.91
C LYS A 36 5.95 -13.39 -8.82
N MET A 37 5.84 -13.95 -7.62
CA MET A 37 5.58 -15.38 -7.45
C MET A 37 4.25 -15.78 -8.09
N HIS A 38 3.18 -15.03 -7.82
CA HIS A 38 1.85 -15.35 -8.35
C HIS A 38 1.67 -14.97 -9.83
N ALA A 39 2.55 -14.13 -10.37
CA ALA A 39 2.70 -13.91 -11.80
C ALA A 39 3.53 -15.00 -12.51
N ASN A 40 4.01 -16.02 -11.79
CA ASN A 40 4.91 -17.07 -12.27
C ASN A 40 6.25 -16.54 -12.84
N GLU A 41 6.70 -15.37 -12.40
CA GLU A 41 7.98 -14.79 -12.84
C GLU A 41 9.18 -15.32 -12.04
N ILE A 42 8.95 -15.69 -10.78
CA ILE A 42 9.99 -16.17 -9.86
C ILE A 42 9.47 -17.29 -8.96
N ASN A 43 10.35 -18.15 -8.47
CA ASN A 43 10.04 -19.18 -7.48
C ASN A 43 10.25 -18.68 -6.03
N LEU A 44 9.87 -19.49 -5.04
CA LEU A 44 9.99 -19.14 -3.62
C LEU A 44 11.44 -18.82 -3.17
N ALA A 45 12.45 -19.49 -3.74
CA ALA A 45 13.84 -19.19 -3.38
C ALA A 45 14.28 -17.83 -3.92
N GLU A 46 13.89 -17.51 -5.15
CA GLU A 46 14.13 -16.22 -5.78
C GLU A 46 13.35 -15.10 -5.10
N ALA A 47 12.12 -15.37 -4.61
CA ALA A 47 11.33 -14.40 -3.87
C ALA A 47 11.99 -13.97 -2.55
N ARG A 48 12.56 -14.92 -1.80
CA ARG A 48 13.33 -14.61 -0.58
C ARG A 48 14.58 -13.80 -0.88
N ARG A 49 15.29 -14.14 -1.96
CA ARG A 49 16.46 -13.38 -2.42
C ARG A 49 16.07 -11.96 -2.77
N LEU A 50 15.03 -11.80 -3.58
CA LEU A 50 14.52 -10.50 -4.01
C LEU A 50 14.08 -9.67 -2.81
N CYS A 51 13.34 -10.26 -1.87
CA CYS A 51 12.95 -9.60 -0.62
C CYS A 51 14.17 -9.01 0.11
N ALA A 52 15.20 -9.82 0.33
CA ALA A 52 16.42 -9.39 1.02
C ALA A 52 17.20 -8.32 0.23
N GLU A 53 17.27 -8.46 -1.10
CA GLU A 53 17.98 -7.53 -1.99
C GLU A 53 17.36 -6.12 -1.98
N ILE A 54 16.03 -6.03 -2.05
CA ILE A 54 15.32 -4.74 -2.14
C ILE A 54 14.93 -4.17 -0.78
N MET A 55 15.09 -4.95 0.30
CA MET A 55 14.86 -4.44 1.65
C MET A 55 15.88 -3.34 1.98
N PRO A 56 15.44 -2.19 2.53
CA PRO A 56 16.34 -1.07 2.76
C PRO A 56 17.53 -1.43 3.66
N ARG A 57 18.65 -0.73 3.45
CA ARG A 57 19.86 -0.78 4.29
C ARG A 57 20.63 -2.11 4.28
N GLY A 58 20.15 -3.14 3.60
CA GLY A 58 20.82 -4.45 3.54
C GLY A 58 20.90 -5.16 4.90
N TRP A 59 19.95 -4.87 5.80
CA TRP A 59 19.89 -5.46 7.13
C TRP A 59 19.26 -6.84 7.18
N THR A 60 18.77 -7.32 6.04
CA THR A 60 17.96 -8.52 5.93
C THR A 60 18.60 -9.48 4.95
N ARG A 61 18.57 -10.76 5.31
CA ARG A 61 19.10 -11.86 4.48
C ARG A 61 18.00 -12.83 4.09
N GLU A 62 18.19 -13.49 2.95
CA GLU A 62 17.22 -14.45 2.39
C GLU A 62 16.98 -15.69 3.26
N ASP A 63 17.92 -16.00 4.17
CA ASP A 63 17.90 -17.13 5.09
C ASP A 63 17.37 -16.78 6.49
N GLU A 64 16.98 -15.52 6.73
CA GLU A 64 16.41 -15.12 8.01
C GLU A 64 15.03 -15.76 8.24
N PRO A 65 14.71 -16.16 9.48
CA PRO A 65 13.41 -16.75 9.81
C PRO A 65 12.21 -15.87 9.43
N VAL A 66 12.36 -14.54 9.53
CA VAL A 66 11.29 -13.60 9.17
C VAL A 66 11.02 -13.61 7.66
N VAL A 67 12.06 -13.56 6.84
CA VAL A 67 11.91 -13.61 5.37
C VAL A 67 11.30 -14.94 4.94
N TRP A 68 11.71 -16.03 5.59
CA TRP A 68 11.13 -17.34 5.33
C TRP A 68 9.64 -17.40 5.68
N PHE A 69 9.28 -16.89 6.85
CA PHE A 69 7.89 -16.82 7.31
C PHE A 69 7.01 -16.01 6.34
N GLU A 70 7.46 -14.81 5.98
CA GLU A 70 6.69 -13.92 5.10
C GLU A 70 6.52 -14.52 3.70
N MET A 71 7.59 -15.02 3.08
CA MET A 71 7.49 -15.60 1.74
C MET A 71 6.66 -16.89 1.74
N LYS A 72 6.72 -17.70 2.81
CA LYS A 72 5.84 -18.86 2.96
C LYS A 72 4.37 -18.44 3.10
N SER A 73 4.09 -17.36 3.85
CA SER A 73 2.74 -16.82 3.99
C SER A 73 2.20 -16.34 2.64
N ASN A 74 3.01 -15.59 1.89
CA ASN A 74 2.67 -15.09 0.55
C ASN A 74 2.31 -16.21 -0.43
N VAL A 75 3.08 -17.31 -0.46
CA VAL A 75 2.76 -18.46 -1.33
C VAL A 75 1.39 -19.08 -0.99
N GLY A 76 1.04 -19.16 0.30
CA GLY A 76 -0.24 -19.73 0.74
C GLY A 76 -1.42 -18.76 0.67
N ASN A 77 -1.16 -17.47 0.46
CA ASN A 77 -2.16 -16.41 0.48
C ASN A 77 -1.82 -15.34 -0.56
N PRO A 78 -2.14 -15.58 -1.85
CA PRO A 78 -1.86 -14.65 -2.93
C PRO A 78 -2.46 -13.27 -2.69
N GLY A 79 -1.65 -12.22 -2.88
CA GLY A 79 -2.08 -10.86 -2.59
C GLY A 79 -2.30 -10.65 -1.08
N GLY A 80 -1.50 -11.32 -0.25
CA GLY A 80 -1.66 -11.36 1.20
C GLY A 80 -1.44 -10.00 1.89
N PHE A 81 -1.14 -10.03 3.19
CA PHE A 81 -1.11 -8.83 4.04
C PHE A 81 -0.28 -7.68 3.46
N HIS A 82 0.98 -7.91 3.10
CA HIS A 82 1.87 -6.85 2.61
C HIS A 82 1.44 -6.28 1.25
N SER A 83 1.01 -7.15 0.33
CA SER A 83 0.47 -6.73 -0.97
C SER A 83 -0.76 -5.85 -0.80
N ASN A 84 -1.71 -6.24 0.06
CA ASN A 84 -2.90 -5.43 0.35
C ASN A 84 -2.57 -4.10 1.05
N VAL A 85 -1.56 -4.05 1.93
CA VAL A 85 -1.12 -2.78 2.53
C VAL A 85 -0.59 -1.82 1.47
N VAL A 86 0.20 -2.32 0.51
CA VAL A 86 0.79 -1.49 -0.56
C VAL A 86 -0.27 -1.06 -1.56
N THR A 87 -1.09 -1.98 -2.05
CA THR A 87 -2.14 -1.67 -3.04
C THR A 87 -3.25 -0.81 -2.43
N GLY A 88 -3.71 -1.14 -1.22
CA GLY A 88 -4.71 -0.35 -0.50
C GLY A 88 -4.26 1.09 -0.27
N LYS A 89 -3.00 1.30 0.11
CA LYS A 89 -2.41 2.64 0.18
C LYS A 89 -2.39 3.34 -1.18
N ALA A 90 -2.03 2.64 -2.26
CA ALA A 90 -2.00 3.22 -3.60
C ALA A 90 -3.40 3.69 -4.05
N TYR A 91 -4.44 2.87 -3.84
CA TYR A 91 -5.83 3.25 -4.10
C TYR A 91 -6.27 4.45 -3.25
N PHE A 92 -5.98 4.41 -1.95
CA PHE A 92 -6.29 5.52 -1.05
C PHE A 92 -5.62 6.82 -1.51
N MET A 93 -4.34 6.79 -1.88
CA MET A 93 -3.62 7.97 -2.35
C MET A 93 -4.13 8.49 -3.72
N LYS A 94 -4.56 7.59 -4.63
CA LYS A 94 -5.19 7.97 -5.90
C LYS A 94 -6.48 8.77 -5.64
N MET A 95 -7.38 8.23 -4.82
CA MET A 95 -8.65 8.86 -4.47
C MET A 95 -8.45 10.15 -3.67
N PHE A 96 -7.56 10.15 -2.67
CA PHE A 96 -7.19 11.36 -1.93
C PHE A 96 -6.76 12.50 -2.86
N ARG A 97 -5.91 12.19 -3.84
CA ARG A 97 -5.46 13.16 -4.83
C ARG A 97 -6.63 13.65 -5.69
N GLU A 98 -7.47 12.76 -6.18
CA GLU A 98 -8.64 13.10 -7.01
C GLU A 98 -9.58 14.07 -6.29
N CYS A 99 -10.03 13.72 -5.09
CA CYS A 99 -10.88 14.60 -4.28
C CYS A 99 -10.22 15.96 -3.98
N ALA A 100 -8.91 15.96 -3.69
CA ALA A 100 -8.17 17.20 -3.45
C ALA A 100 -8.07 18.08 -4.71
N GLN A 101 -7.94 17.49 -5.89
CA GLN A 101 -7.91 18.24 -7.15
C GLN A 101 -9.29 18.77 -7.56
N GLU A 102 -10.36 18.04 -7.27
CA GLU A 102 -11.74 18.45 -7.58
C GLU A 102 -12.21 19.61 -6.69
N LEU A 103 -11.86 19.56 -5.40
CA LEU A 103 -12.22 20.60 -4.43
C LEU A 103 -11.26 21.80 -4.44
N ASP A 104 -10.04 21.64 -4.97
CA ASP A 104 -9.00 22.67 -5.01
C ASP A 104 -8.81 23.40 -3.67
N GLN A 105 -9.14 24.70 -3.60
CA GLN A 105 -8.97 25.50 -2.38
C GLN A 105 -10.00 25.17 -1.29
N GLU A 106 -11.10 24.51 -1.63
CA GLU A 106 -12.13 24.07 -0.69
C GLU A 106 -11.78 22.72 -0.05
N PHE A 107 -10.66 22.08 -0.43
CA PHE A 107 -10.27 20.79 0.12
C PHE A 107 -9.88 20.88 1.61
N VAL A 108 -10.60 20.14 2.45
CA VAL A 108 -10.29 19.99 3.87
C VAL A 108 -9.94 18.54 4.16
N LEU A 109 -8.68 18.29 4.54
CA LEU A 109 -8.17 16.93 4.84
C LEU A 109 -9.02 16.20 5.89
N LYS A 110 -9.47 16.91 6.93
CA LYS A 110 -10.30 16.32 7.99
C LYS A 110 -11.59 15.76 7.41
N ASP A 111 -12.28 16.55 6.59
CA ASP A 111 -13.59 16.19 6.06
C ASP A 111 -13.47 15.01 5.08
N PHE A 112 -12.42 14.99 4.25
CA PHE A 112 -12.08 13.82 3.42
C PHE A 112 -11.86 12.55 4.26
N ILE A 113 -11.08 12.62 5.34
CA ILE A 113 -10.81 11.46 6.20
C ILE A 113 -12.08 11.00 6.91
N ASP A 114 -12.89 11.93 7.42
CA ASP A 114 -14.14 11.61 8.10
C ASP A 114 -15.13 10.92 7.15
N GLU A 115 -15.28 11.44 5.93
CA GLU A 115 -16.12 10.85 4.89
C GLU A 115 -15.62 9.46 4.49
N PHE A 116 -14.32 9.33 4.20
CA PHE A 116 -13.70 8.04 3.86
C PHE A 116 -13.91 6.98 4.94
N LEU A 117 -13.72 7.34 6.21
CA LEU A 117 -13.93 6.41 7.34
C LEU A 117 -15.41 6.11 7.59
N SER A 118 -16.32 7.04 7.29
CA SER A 118 -17.75 6.84 7.44
C SER A 118 -18.32 5.75 6.52
N ALA A 119 -17.66 5.51 5.37
CA ALA A 119 -18.01 4.43 4.44
C ALA A 119 -17.80 3.02 5.03
N GLY A 120 -17.02 2.90 6.11
CA GLY A 120 -16.74 1.63 6.78
C GLY A 120 -15.80 0.71 5.99
N ILE A 121 -15.91 -0.60 6.24
CA ILE A 121 -15.06 -1.61 5.58
C ILE A 121 -15.74 -2.05 4.29
N MET A 122 -15.48 -1.32 3.21
CA MET A 122 -15.96 -1.63 1.85
C MET A 122 -14.81 -1.72 0.85
N PRO A 123 -15.00 -2.38 -0.30
CA PRO A 123 -14.06 -2.30 -1.42
C PRO A 123 -13.76 -0.85 -1.82
N MET A 124 -12.46 -0.51 -1.98
CA MET A 124 -12.00 0.84 -2.34
C MET A 124 -12.72 1.45 -3.56
N PRO A 125 -13.00 0.70 -4.66
CA PRO A 125 -13.75 1.24 -5.79
C PRO A 125 -15.16 1.72 -5.44
N LEU A 126 -15.85 1.06 -4.51
CA LEU A 126 -17.21 1.46 -4.09
C LEU A 126 -17.16 2.71 -3.21
N ILE A 127 -16.16 2.81 -2.33
CA ILE A 127 -15.94 4.02 -1.53
C ILE A 127 -15.64 5.21 -2.46
N ARG A 128 -14.78 5.03 -3.45
CA ARG A 128 -14.47 6.07 -4.44
C ARG A 128 -15.71 6.49 -5.24
N TRP A 129 -16.53 5.54 -5.67
CA TRP A 129 -17.77 5.85 -6.37
C TRP A 129 -18.74 6.66 -5.50
N GLU A 130 -18.90 6.31 -4.23
CA GLU A 130 -19.73 7.08 -3.30
C GLU A 130 -19.20 8.51 -3.11
N MET A 131 -17.90 8.68 -2.88
CA MET A 131 -17.29 9.98 -2.57
C MET A 131 -17.15 10.92 -3.78
N THR A 132 -17.01 10.38 -5.00
CA THR A 132 -16.70 11.17 -6.21
C THR A 132 -17.75 11.07 -7.31
N GLY A 133 -18.65 10.08 -7.24
CA GLY A 133 -19.54 9.70 -8.34
C GLY A 133 -18.84 9.00 -9.51
N ASN A 134 -17.50 8.84 -9.49
CA ASN A 134 -16.75 8.21 -10.56
C ASN A 134 -16.80 6.67 -10.46
N SER A 135 -17.36 6.02 -11.47
CA SER A 135 -17.58 4.57 -11.50
C SER A 135 -16.65 3.80 -12.43
N ASP A 136 -15.61 4.43 -13.01
CA ASP A 136 -14.71 3.79 -13.99
C ASP A 136 -14.05 2.50 -13.47
N ASP A 137 -13.64 2.45 -12.20
CA ASP A 137 -13.07 1.28 -11.52
C ASP A 137 -14.11 0.14 -11.35
N ILE A 138 -15.41 0.44 -11.40
CA ILE A 138 -16.50 -0.54 -11.24
C ILE A 138 -16.94 -1.08 -12.61
N THR A 139 -17.06 -0.20 -13.62
CA THR A 139 -17.46 -0.57 -14.98
C THR A 139 -16.51 -1.60 -15.60
N LEU A 140 -15.22 -1.56 -15.21
CA LEU A 140 -14.19 -2.49 -15.67
C LEU A 140 -14.45 -3.97 -15.30
N VAL A 141 -15.28 -4.24 -14.28
CA VAL A 141 -15.52 -5.61 -13.75
C VAL A 141 -16.76 -6.25 -14.38
N THR A 142 -17.57 -5.48 -15.10
CA THR A 142 -18.84 -5.93 -15.70
C THR A 142 -18.76 -6.24 -17.19
N GLU A 143 -17.61 -5.98 -17.82
CA GLU A 143 -17.37 -6.32 -19.22
C GLU A 143 -16.85 -7.76 -19.32
N ASP A 144 -17.30 -8.50 -20.34
CA ASP A 144 -16.85 -9.87 -20.60
C ASP A 144 -15.32 -9.88 -20.84
N LEU A 145 -14.59 -10.73 -20.11
CA LEU A 145 -13.15 -10.98 -20.27
C LEU A 145 -12.81 -11.60 -21.63
#